data_AF-A0A7Y5HXP2-F1
#
_entry.id   AF-A0A7Y5HXP2-F1
#
_cell.length_a   1.000
_cell.length_b   1.000
_cell.length_c   1.000
_cell.angle_alpha   90.00
_cell.angle_beta   90.00
_cell.angle_gamma   90.00
#
_symmetry.space_group_name_H-M   'P 1'
#
loop_
_entity.id
_entity.type
_entity.pdbx_description
1 polymer ?
#
loop_
_entity_poly.entity_id
_entity_poly.type
_entity_poly.pdbx_seq_one_letter_code
_entity_poly.pdbx_strand_id
1 'polypeptide(L)'
;MAPYARTLWDAARAEGVPQTLGCEAPGEEDMPVAAYLALLQEALVHAGPGFGWRLGQSVKPTTYGVNGILLLACPTLGEALQQVLRFESLVHDLGRSSFTQQGDTVEYAWRNDCAGHPAADALAESVFAGIQTCAQWLVGQPIAGFELEFAHHRDEATAQAIAQASGARVRWGCAAHRAVFPAALLDWPIPQANKTLLPLLQRHADELLQARHPREGGIVAQVRQSISNRLGQGAVKLADVARDLHLSTRTLQRRLLDAGVAYQALLDATRHELACHYLATSAMPIAEVGYLLGYQEPTAFHHAFKQWQGQGPGQYRAQTRASG
;
A
#
# COMPACT_ATOMS: atom_id res chain seq x y z
N MET A 1 15.43 9.57 -2.38
CA MET A 1 14.24 10.16 -2.98
C MET A 1 13.27 9.04 -3.26
N ALA A 2 12.12 9.07 -2.60
CA ALA A 2 11.01 8.18 -2.90
C ALA A 2 10.71 8.16 -4.42
N PRO A 3 10.40 6.99 -5.03
CA PRO A 3 10.22 6.88 -6.48
C PRO A 3 9.15 7.83 -7.07
N TYR A 4 8.10 8.16 -6.31
CA TYR A 4 7.06 9.08 -6.76
C TYR A 4 7.57 10.52 -6.91
N ALA A 5 8.40 10.97 -5.97
CA ALA A 5 9.04 12.27 -6.01
C ALA A 5 10.06 12.36 -7.15
N ARG A 6 10.73 11.24 -7.47
CA ARG A 6 11.64 11.16 -8.63
C ARG A 6 10.91 11.40 -9.95
N THR A 7 9.71 10.85 -10.11
CA THR A 7 8.91 11.09 -11.33
C THR A 7 8.56 12.58 -11.49
N LEU A 8 8.16 13.27 -10.42
CA LEU A 8 7.96 14.72 -10.47
C LEU A 8 9.25 15.47 -10.79
N TRP A 9 10.37 15.09 -10.17
CA TRP A 9 11.68 15.69 -10.42
C TRP A 9 12.10 15.58 -11.89
N ASP A 10 12.00 14.39 -12.48
CA ASP A 10 12.37 14.16 -13.87
C ASP A 10 11.42 14.90 -14.83
N ALA A 11 10.12 14.97 -14.52
CA ALA A 11 9.13 15.71 -15.30
C ALA A 11 9.39 17.23 -15.24
N ALA A 12 9.62 17.79 -14.05
CA ALA A 12 9.95 19.20 -13.87
C ALA A 12 11.24 19.58 -14.61
N ARG A 13 12.26 18.71 -14.57
CA ARG A 13 13.50 18.92 -15.32
C ARG A 13 13.27 18.93 -16.83
N ALA A 14 12.40 18.06 -17.35
CA ALA A 14 12.07 18.01 -18.77
C ALA A 14 11.39 19.31 -19.26
N GLU A 15 10.68 20.01 -18.38
CA GLU A 15 10.03 21.30 -18.63
C GLU A 15 10.95 22.50 -18.35
N GLY A 16 12.24 22.28 -18.04
CA GLY A 16 13.23 23.33 -17.89
C GLY A 16 13.24 24.05 -16.53
N VAL A 17 12.66 23.44 -15.47
CA VAL A 17 12.70 24.00 -14.11
C VAL A 17 14.15 24.00 -13.57
N PRO A 18 14.69 25.15 -13.10
CA PRO A 18 16.05 25.25 -12.56
C PRO A 18 16.25 24.45 -11.26
N GLN A 19 17.38 23.73 -11.14
CA GLN A 19 17.65 22.83 -10.02
C GLN A 19 18.06 23.52 -8.70
N THR A 20 18.07 24.85 -8.63
CA THR A 20 18.61 25.62 -7.49
C THR A 20 17.61 25.88 -6.36
N LEU A 21 16.33 25.57 -6.54
CA LEU A 21 15.29 25.74 -5.53
C LEU A 21 15.04 24.41 -4.78
N GLY A 22 15.83 24.18 -3.72
CA GLY A 22 15.51 23.18 -2.69
C GLY A 22 15.74 21.72 -3.04
N CYS A 23 16.52 21.41 -4.08
CA CYS A 23 16.75 20.03 -4.50
C CYS A 23 18.21 19.81 -4.92
N GLU A 24 19.10 19.72 -3.93
CA GLU A 24 20.10 18.66 -4.03
C GLU A 24 19.34 17.35 -4.21
N ALA A 25 19.79 16.45 -5.09
CA ALA A 25 19.14 15.16 -5.30
C ALA A 25 18.82 14.56 -3.92
N PRO A 26 17.53 14.45 -3.52
CA PRO A 26 17.23 14.06 -2.15
C PRO A 26 17.85 12.68 -1.94
N GLY A 27 18.66 12.52 -0.90
CA GLY A 27 19.18 11.23 -0.46
C GLY A 27 18.05 10.20 -0.35
N GLU A 28 18.35 8.91 -0.21
CA GLU A 28 17.37 7.80 -0.31
C GLU A 28 16.06 7.98 0.50
N GLU A 29 16.02 8.88 1.47
CA GLU A 29 14.85 9.30 2.26
C GLU A 29 13.63 9.82 1.45
N ASP A 30 12.48 9.79 2.14
CA ASP A 30 11.19 10.30 1.71
C ASP A 30 11.23 11.83 1.54
N MET A 31 10.76 12.33 0.40
CA MET A 31 10.61 13.77 0.18
C MET A 31 9.46 14.31 1.05
N PRO A 32 9.66 15.39 1.85
CA PRO A 32 8.58 16.02 2.59
C PRO A 32 7.47 16.52 1.66
N VAL A 33 6.20 16.39 2.07
CA VAL A 33 5.03 16.84 1.29
C VAL A 33 5.17 18.30 0.85
N ALA A 34 5.64 19.18 1.74
CA ALA A 34 5.85 20.60 1.41
C ALA A 34 6.87 20.80 0.27
N ALA A 35 7.94 20.00 0.23
CA ALA A 35 8.94 20.07 -0.83
C ALA A 35 8.38 19.54 -2.16
N TYR A 36 7.61 18.45 -2.12
CA TYR A 36 6.93 17.92 -3.30
C TYR A 36 5.96 18.95 -3.90
N LEU A 37 5.14 19.59 -3.06
CA LEU A 37 4.17 20.60 -3.49
C LEU A 37 4.85 21.86 -4.03
N ALA A 38 5.96 22.29 -3.44
CA ALA A 38 6.74 23.43 -3.93
C ALA A 38 7.32 23.14 -5.32
N LEU A 39 7.89 21.95 -5.53
CA LEU A 39 8.41 21.52 -6.83
C LEU A 39 7.29 21.41 -7.87
N LEU A 40 6.13 20.87 -7.50
CA LEU A 40 4.96 20.79 -8.38
C LEU A 40 4.47 22.19 -8.76
N GLN A 41 4.45 23.13 -7.81
CA GLN A 41 4.09 24.51 -8.08
C GLN A 41 5.06 25.19 -9.04
N GLU A 42 6.36 25.01 -8.84
CA GLU A 42 7.37 25.57 -9.75
C GLU A 42 7.23 24.99 -11.15
N ALA A 43 7.04 23.68 -11.25
CA ALA A 43 6.82 23.00 -12.53
C ALA A 43 5.55 23.52 -13.24
N LEU A 44 4.48 23.84 -12.50
CA LEU A 44 3.28 24.46 -13.08
C LEU A 44 3.56 25.87 -13.61
N VAL A 45 4.36 26.67 -12.91
CA VAL A 45 4.74 28.03 -13.36
C VAL A 45 5.51 27.96 -14.68
N HIS A 46 6.39 26.97 -14.83
CA HIS A 46 7.21 26.78 -16.02
C HIS A 46 6.46 26.10 -17.19
N ALA A 47 5.78 25.00 -16.92
CA ALA A 47 5.16 24.13 -17.94
C ALA A 47 3.71 24.50 -18.28
N GLY A 48 3.10 25.38 -17.48
CA GLY A 48 1.73 25.85 -17.65
C GLY A 48 0.64 24.84 -17.27
N PRO A 49 -0.63 25.20 -17.57
CA PRO A 49 -1.80 24.37 -17.27
C PRO A 49 -1.71 22.94 -17.84
N GLY A 50 -2.34 22.00 -17.14
CA GLY A 50 -2.34 20.58 -17.52
C GLY A 50 -1.04 19.83 -17.26
N PHE A 51 -0.01 20.47 -16.68
CA PHE A 51 1.20 19.76 -16.25
C PHE A 51 0.89 18.63 -15.26
N GLY A 52 -0.04 18.84 -14.32
CA GLY A 52 -0.50 17.81 -13.39
C GLY A 52 -0.99 16.56 -14.11
N TRP A 53 -1.83 16.72 -15.13
CA TRP A 53 -2.29 15.62 -15.97
C TRP A 53 -1.13 14.88 -16.66
N ARG A 54 -0.22 15.63 -17.31
CA ARG A 54 0.97 15.05 -17.99
C ARG A 54 1.89 14.31 -17.02
N LEU A 55 2.05 14.83 -15.81
CA LEU A 55 2.79 14.17 -14.74
C LEU A 55 2.18 12.80 -14.42
N GLY A 56 0.86 12.73 -14.24
CA GLY A 56 0.16 11.46 -14.01
C GLY A 56 0.31 10.48 -15.17
N GLN A 57 0.37 10.96 -16.42
CA GLN A 57 0.63 10.10 -17.59
C GLN A 57 2.06 9.55 -17.66
N SER A 58 3.01 10.19 -16.97
CA SER A 58 4.41 9.76 -16.96
C SER A 58 4.71 8.64 -15.95
N VAL A 59 3.77 8.33 -15.05
CA VAL A 59 3.98 7.35 -13.99
C VAL A 59 4.12 5.94 -14.56
N LYS A 60 4.89 5.12 -13.86
CA LYS A 60 5.04 3.69 -14.13
C LYS A 60 4.80 2.92 -12.85
N PRO A 61 4.54 1.60 -12.87
CA PRO A 61 4.45 0.83 -11.63
C PRO A 61 5.66 1.05 -10.70
N THR A 62 6.87 1.19 -11.25
CA THR A 62 8.09 1.49 -10.47
C THR A 62 8.08 2.85 -9.76
N THR A 63 7.24 3.80 -10.19
CA THR A 63 7.00 5.09 -9.53
C THR A 63 6.42 4.91 -8.13
N TYR A 64 5.76 3.78 -7.85
CA TYR A 64 5.11 3.50 -6.56
C TYR A 64 5.93 2.55 -5.66
N GLY A 65 7.21 2.32 -5.98
CA GLY A 65 8.10 1.45 -5.19
C GLY A 65 7.53 0.04 -5.01
N VAL A 66 7.59 -0.46 -3.77
CA VAL A 66 7.06 -1.79 -3.41
C VAL A 66 5.57 -1.93 -3.73
N ASN A 67 4.79 -0.85 -3.57
CA ASN A 67 3.35 -0.89 -3.83
C ASN A 67 3.09 -1.20 -5.30
N GLY A 68 3.79 -0.56 -6.22
CA GLY A 68 3.61 -0.82 -7.66
C GLY A 68 4.03 -2.23 -8.10
N ILE A 69 5.07 -2.82 -7.47
CA ILE A 69 5.44 -4.22 -7.71
C ILE A 69 4.35 -5.16 -7.18
N LEU A 70 3.77 -4.84 -6.03
CA LEU A 70 2.65 -5.57 -5.44
C LEU A 70 1.41 -5.54 -6.35
N LEU A 71 1.09 -4.39 -6.96
CA LEU A 71 -0.01 -4.29 -7.92
C LEU A 71 0.18 -5.22 -9.13
N LEU A 72 1.40 -5.32 -9.67
CA LEU A 72 1.71 -6.21 -10.80
C LEU A 72 1.51 -7.69 -10.47
N ALA A 73 1.63 -8.08 -9.19
CA ALA A 73 1.44 -9.45 -8.74
C ALA A 73 -0.03 -9.82 -8.48
N CYS A 74 -0.94 -8.83 -8.44
CA CYS A 74 -2.36 -9.05 -8.22
C CYS A 74 -3.00 -9.80 -9.40
N PRO A 75 -4.04 -10.62 -9.18
CA PRO A 75 -4.75 -11.36 -10.23
C PRO A 75 -5.71 -10.49 -11.04
N THR A 76 -6.33 -9.48 -10.44
CA THR A 76 -7.32 -8.61 -11.09
C THR A 76 -7.11 -7.15 -10.73
N LEU A 77 -7.67 -6.24 -11.54
CA LEU A 77 -7.70 -4.80 -11.22
C LEU A 77 -8.43 -4.51 -9.91
N GLY A 78 -9.46 -5.28 -9.56
CA GLY A 78 -10.18 -5.13 -8.30
C GLY A 78 -9.30 -5.42 -7.10
N GLU A 79 -8.51 -6.50 -7.14
CA GLU A 79 -7.53 -6.77 -6.08
C GLU A 79 -6.45 -5.69 -6.05
N ALA A 80 -5.91 -5.28 -7.20
CA ALA A 80 -4.91 -4.20 -7.25
C ALA A 80 -5.45 -2.89 -6.64
N LEU A 81 -6.68 -2.49 -6.96
CA LEU A 81 -7.31 -1.31 -6.39
C LEU A 81 -7.42 -1.40 -4.86
N GLN A 82 -7.80 -2.56 -4.31
CA GLN A 82 -7.82 -2.76 -2.86
C GLN A 82 -6.44 -2.58 -2.22
N GLN A 83 -5.38 -3.03 -2.90
CA GLN A 83 -4.01 -2.83 -2.41
C GLN A 83 -3.59 -1.36 -2.46
N VAL A 84 -3.98 -0.62 -3.50
CA VAL A 84 -3.77 0.84 -3.56
C VAL A 84 -4.38 1.50 -2.33
N LEU A 85 -5.66 1.25 -2.02
CA LEU A 85 -6.33 1.87 -0.87
C LEU A 85 -5.66 1.55 0.47
N ARG A 86 -5.16 0.31 0.61
CA ARG A 86 -4.53 -0.17 1.84
C ARG A 86 -3.13 0.40 2.04
N PHE A 87 -2.37 0.54 0.96
CA PHE A 87 -0.93 0.83 1.00
C PHE A 87 -0.56 2.19 0.39
N GLU A 88 -1.53 3.04 0.01
CA GLU A 88 -1.29 4.39 -0.53
C GLU A 88 -0.38 5.22 0.39
N SER A 89 -0.55 5.11 1.71
CA SER A 89 0.28 5.86 2.67
C SER A 89 1.75 5.44 2.66
N LEU A 90 2.10 4.25 2.15
CA LEU A 90 3.51 3.88 1.93
C LEU A 90 4.15 4.68 0.81
N VAL A 91 3.35 5.18 -0.13
CA VAL A 91 3.83 5.96 -1.27
C VAL A 91 3.93 7.43 -0.86
N HIS A 92 2.87 8.00 -0.29
CA HIS A 92 2.81 9.42 0.05
C HIS A 92 1.74 9.79 1.07
N ASP A 93 1.86 10.99 1.64
CA ASP A 93 0.87 11.62 2.53
C ASP A 93 0.16 12.83 1.88
N LEU A 94 -0.06 12.76 0.56
CA LEU A 94 -0.71 13.82 -0.24
C LEU A 94 -2.25 13.81 -0.15
N GLY A 95 -2.81 12.65 0.20
CA GLY A 95 -4.26 12.45 0.26
C GLY A 95 -4.62 11.00 0.54
N ARG A 96 -5.92 10.71 0.47
CA ARG A 96 -6.46 9.37 0.71
C ARG A 96 -7.55 9.02 -0.29
N SER A 97 -7.42 7.83 -0.82
CA SER A 97 -8.35 7.21 -1.74
C SER A 97 -9.49 6.49 -1.01
N SER A 98 -10.67 6.48 -1.63
CA SER A 98 -11.76 5.59 -1.28
C SER A 98 -12.43 5.08 -2.54
N PHE A 99 -13.16 3.98 -2.44
CA PHE A 99 -14.02 3.55 -3.52
C PHE A 99 -15.32 2.97 -2.98
N THR A 100 -16.38 3.05 -3.78
CA THR A 100 -17.65 2.39 -3.54
C THR A 100 -18.15 1.77 -4.83
N GLN A 101 -18.69 0.57 -4.76
CA GLN A 101 -19.35 -0.07 -5.90
C GLN A 101 -20.86 0.17 -5.79
N GLN A 102 -21.46 0.68 -6.86
CA GLN A 102 -22.89 0.94 -6.99
C GLN A 102 -23.41 0.22 -8.25
N GLY A 103 -23.94 -0.99 -8.04
CA GLY A 103 -24.39 -1.85 -9.14
C GLY A 103 -23.26 -2.13 -10.14
N ASP A 104 -23.48 -1.71 -11.38
CA ASP A 104 -22.56 -1.93 -12.51
C ASP A 104 -21.48 -0.83 -12.63
N THR A 105 -21.38 0.07 -11.66
CA THR A 105 -20.39 1.15 -11.65
C THR A 105 -19.59 1.16 -10.36
N VAL A 106 -18.37 1.67 -10.47
CA VAL A 106 -17.47 1.93 -9.35
C VAL A 106 -17.21 3.42 -9.30
N GLU A 107 -17.42 4.02 -8.14
CA GLU A 107 -16.98 5.38 -7.82
C GLU A 107 -15.67 5.28 -7.03
N TYR A 108 -14.58 5.75 -7.61
CA TYR A 108 -13.32 6.02 -6.93
C TYR A 108 -13.26 7.51 -6.58
N ALA A 109 -12.99 7.84 -5.32
CA ALA A 109 -12.85 9.21 -4.86
C ALA A 109 -11.47 9.41 -4.23
N TRP A 110 -10.93 10.62 -4.38
CA TRP A 110 -9.66 10.99 -3.75
C TRP A 110 -9.81 12.27 -2.96
N ARG A 111 -9.51 12.19 -1.65
CA ARG A 111 -9.48 13.34 -0.76
C ARG A 111 -8.09 13.95 -0.77
N ASN A 112 -7.99 15.18 -1.27
CA ASN A 112 -6.77 15.96 -1.26
C ASN A 112 -6.54 16.56 0.13
N ASP A 113 -5.54 16.08 0.86
CA ASP A 113 -5.20 16.62 2.19
C ASP A 113 -4.41 17.95 2.10
N CYS A 114 -4.04 18.35 0.87
CA CYS A 114 -3.30 19.56 0.53
C CYS A 114 -4.15 20.58 -0.24
N ALA A 115 -5.49 20.53 -0.11
CA ALA A 115 -6.44 21.35 -0.88
C ALA A 115 -6.23 22.88 -0.78
N GLY A 116 -5.53 23.37 0.26
CA GLY A 116 -5.20 24.80 0.42
C GLY A 116 -3.96 25.27 -0.35
N HIS A 117 -3.21 24.37 -0.99
CA HIS A 117 -1.98 24.71 -1.70
C HIS A 117 -2.27 25.19 -3.15
N PRO A 118 -1.54 26.15 -3.72
CA PRO A 118 -1.75 26.59 -5.11
C PRO A 118 -1.62 25.48 -6.16
N ALA A 119 -0.85 24.42 -5.85
CA ALA A 119 -0.69 23.25 -6.71
C ALA A 119 -1.76 22.16 -6.52
N ALA A 120 -2.75 22.37 -5.64
CA ALA A 120 -3.74 21.35 -5.27
C ALA A 120 -4.52 20.78 -6.47
N ASP A 121 -4.91 21.63 -7.42
CA ASP A 121 -5.65 21.22 -8.60
C ASP A 121 -4.82 20.30 -9.50
N ALA A 122 -3.56 20.68 -9.76
CA ALA A 122 -2.65 19.90 -10.58
C ALA A 122 -2.27 18.57 -9.89
N LEU A 123 -2.17 18.59 -8.56
CA LEU A 123 -1.97 17.39 -7.78
C LEU A 123 -3.16 16.43 -7.99
N ALA A 124 -4.40 16.92 -7.86
CA ALA A 124 -5.57 16.10 -8.14
C ALA A 124 -5.55 15.54 -9.57
N GLU A 125 -5.33 16.38 -10.59
CA GLU A 125 -5.18 15.95 -11.98
C GLU A 125 -4.13 14.84 -12.14
N SER A 126 -2.99 14.95 -11.45
CA SER A 126 -1.91 13.96 -11.51
C SER A 126 -2.30 12.62 -10.89
N VAL A 127 -3.08 12.62 -9.82
CA VAL A 127 -3.54 11.38 -9.16
C VAL A 127 -4.52 10.64 -10.07
N PHE A 128 -5.51 11.34 -10.63
CA PHE A 128 -6.50 10.71 -11.51
C PHE A 128 -5.88 10.23 -12.84
N ALA A 129 -5.00 11.02 -13.46
CA ALA A 129 -4.23 10.57 -14.61
C ALA A 129 -3.32 9.38 -14.26
N GLY A 130 -2.69 9.40 -13.08
CA GLY A 130 -1.81 8.35 -12.61
C GLY A 130 -2.53 7.02 -12.38
N ILE A 131 -3.72 7.05 -11.80
CA ILE A 131 -4.55 5.84 -11.58
C ILE A 131 -4.97 5.25 -12.91
N GLN A 132 -5.46 6.08 -13.83
CA GLN A 132 -5.86 5.62 -15.15
C GLN A 132 -4.66 5.00 -15.90
N THR A 133 -3.51 5.68 -15.87
CA THR A 133 -2.26 5.22 -16.50
C THR A 133 -1.77 3.92 -15.88
N CYS A 134 -1.78 3.82 -14.55
CA CYS A 134 -1.38 2.62 -13.82
C CYS A 134 -2.29 1.44 -14.15
N ALA A 135 -3.61 1.63 -14.13
CA ALA A 135 -4.57 0.58 -14.48
C ALA A 135 -4.32 0.06 -15.91
N GLN A 136 -4.11 0.94 -16.89
CA GLN A 136 -3.78 0.57 -18.27
C GLN A 136 -2.46 -0.21 -18.37
N TRP A 137 -1.43 0.20 -17.60
CA TRP A 137 -0.17 -0.54 -17.50
C TRP A 137 -0.36 -1.96 -16.96
N LEU A 138 -1.17 -2.12 -15.90
CA LEU A 138 -1.43 -3.41 -15.27
C LEU A 138 -2.15 -4.37 -16.22
N VAL A 139 -3.14 -3.91 -16.99
CA VAL A 139 -3.87 -4.76 -17.94
C VAL A 139 -3.21 -4.86 -19.31
N GLY A 140 -2.23 -4.01 -19.60
CA GLY A 140 -1.49 -3.99 -20.87
C GLY A 140 -2.31 -3.48 -22.06
N GLN A 141 -3.41 -2.74 -21.82
CA GLN A 141 -4.28 -2.21 -22.86
C GLN A 141 -4.99 -0.92 -22.42
N PRO A 142 -5.44 -0.06 -23.36
CA PRO A 142 -6.24 1.10 -23.04
C PRO A 142 -7.55 0.72 -22.35
N ILE A 143 -7.99 1.52 -21.38
CA ILE A 143 -9.26 1.34 -20.68
C ILE A 143 -10.18 2.51 -21.04
N ALA A 144 -11.40 2.18 -21.45
CA ALA A 144 -12.45 3.14 -21.78
C ALA A 144 -13.56 3.12 -20.71
N GLY A 145 -14.46 4.12 -20.77
CA GLY A 145 -15.62 4.21 -19.87
C GLY A 145 -15.34 4.91 -18.54
N PHE A 146 -14.20 5.58 -18.40
CA PHE A 146 -13.99 6.50 -17.30
C PHE A 146 -14.81 7.78 -17.49
N GLU A 147 -15.50 8.20 -16.45
CA GLU A 147 -15.95 9.56 -16.25
C GLU A 147 -15.13 10.17 -15.11
N LEU A 148 -14.56 11.35 -15.35
CA LEU A 148 -13.73 12.06 -14.37
C LEU A 148 -14.47 13.31 -13.93
N GLU A 149 -14.57 13.50 -12.62
CA GLU A 149 -15.13 14.70 -12.01
C GLU A 149 -14.03 15.40 -11.23
N PHE A 150 -13.86 16.69 -11.47
CA PHE A 150 -12.93 17.53 -10.73
C PHE A 150 -13.71 18.65 -10.01
N ALA A 151 -13.35 18.90 -8.75
CA ALA A 151 -13.98 19.95 -7.97
C ALA A 151 -13.60 21.36 -8.46
N HIS A 152 -12.39 21.51 -9.00
CA HIS A 152 -11.91 22.77 -9.55
C HIS A 152 -12.41 23.01 -10.98
N HIS A 153 -12.22 24.24 -11.44
CA HIS A 153 -12.52 24.65 -12.81
C HIS A 153 -11.24 24.74 -13.65
N ARG A 154 -11.40 24.63 -14.97
CA ARG A 154 -10.33 24.85 -15.96
C ARG A 154 -10.81 25.71 -17.11
N ASP A 155 -9.87 26.39 -17.75
CA ASP A 155 -10.12 27.03 -19.04
C ASP A 155 -10.43 25.99 -20.11
N GLU A 156 -11.16 26.41 -21.13
CA GLU A 156 -11.68 25.52 -22.17
C GLU A 156 -10.56 24.74 -22.90
N ALA A 157 -9.44 25.40 -23.18
CA ALA A 157 -8.33 24.78 -23.91
C ALA A 157 -7.69 23.64 -23.10
N THR A 158 -7.40 23.89 -21.82
CA THR A 158 -6.86 22.87 -20.91
C THR A 158 -7.87 21.75 -20.66
N ALA A 159 -9.14 22.09 -20.45
CA ALA A 159 -10.21 21.12 -20.25
C ALA A 159 -10.35 20.17 -21.45
N GLN A 160 -10.32 20.72 -22.67
CA GLN A 160 -10.41 19.94 -23.90
C GLN A 160 -9.18 19.05 -24.10
N ALA A 161 -7.97 19.54 -23.81
CA ALA A 161 -6.74 18.77 -23.89
C ALA A 161 -6.76 17.57 -22.93
N ILE A 162 -7.21 17.76 -21.68
CA ILE A 162 -7.34 16.68 -20.69
C ILE A 162 -8.41 15.67 -21.11
N ALA A 163 -9.56 16.11 -21.62
CA ALA A 163 -10.61 15.22 -22.11
C ALA A 163 -10.12 14.35 -23.29
N GLN A 164 -9.37 14.94 -24.24
CA GLN A 164 -8.79 14.19 -25.36
C GLN A 164 -7.72 13.20 -24.88
N ALA A 165 -6.81 13.63 -24.00
CA ALA A 165 -5.72 12.81 -23.50
C ALA A 165 -6.18 11.66 -22.59
N SER A 166 -7.28 11.87 -21.85
CA SER A 166 -7.89 10.84 -21.01
C SER A 166 -8.71 9.82 -21.80
N GLY A 167 -9.29 10.21 -22.95
CA GLY A 167 -10.32 9.39 -23.60
C GLY A 167 -11.56 9.17 -22.71
N ALA A 168 -11.74 10.04 -21.70
CA ALA A 168 -12.77 9.97 -20.69
C ALA A 168 -13.73 11.15 -20.84
N ARG A 169 -14.94 11.01 -20.29
CA ARG A 169 -15.84 12.16 -20.12
C ARG A 169 -15.40 12.94 -18.89
N VAL A 170 -15.00 14.21 -19.05
CA VAL A 170 -14.52 15.04 -17.94
C VAL A 170 -15.55 16.10 -17.57
N ARG A 171 -15.84 16.23 -16.28
CA ARG A 171 -16.71 17.27 -15.69
C ARG A 171 -15.90 18.09 -14.69
N TRP A 172 -16.11 19.40 -14.72
CA TRP A 172 -15.40 20.37 -13.88
C TRP A 172 -16.38 21.11 -12.98
N GLY A 173 -15.91 21.66 -11.85
CA GLY A 173 -16.75 22.35 -10.88
C GLY A 173 -17.71 21.44 -10.10
N CYS A 174 -17.34 20.17 -9.93
CA CYS A 174 -18.14 19.18 -9.19
C CYS A 174 -17.97 19.33 -7.67
N ALA A 175 -18.74 18.57 -6.88
CA ALA A 175 -18.65 18.64 -5.42
C ALA A 175 -17.35 18.02 -4.84
N ALA A 176 -16.71 17.12 -5.59
CA ALA A 176 -15.49 16.41 -5.18
C ALA A 176 -14.73 15.91 -6.42
N HIS A 177 -13.48 15.46 -6.20
CA HIS A 177 -12.73 14.75 -7.25
C HIS A 177 -13.10 13.27 -7.26
N ARG A 178 -13.54 12.76 -8.41
CA ARG A 178 -14.03 11.38 -8.56
C ARG A 178 -13.68 10.81 -9.93
N ALA A 179 -13.58 9.49 -9.99
CA ALA A 179 -13.57 8.71 -11.21
C ALA A 179 -14.70 7.68 -11.12
N VAL A 180 -15.56 7.64 -12.12
CA VAL A 180 -16.63 6.65 -12.25
C VAL A 180 -16.30 5.76 -13.44
N PHE A 181 -16.37 4.45 -13.25
CA PHE A 181 -16.07 3.49 -14.32
C PHE A 181 -16.86 2.18 -14.15
N PRO A 182 -17.02 1.35 -15.21
CA PRO A 182 -17.77 0.11 -15.13
C PRO A 182 -17.17 -0.87 -14.11
N ALA A 183 -18.01 -1.47 -13.27
CA ALA A 183 -17.60 -2.46 -12.27
C ALA A 183 -16.95 -3.70 -12.90
N ALA A 184 -17.33 -4.04 -14.13
CA ALA A 184 -16.71 -5.14 -14.89
C ALA A 184 -15.20 -4.97 -15.11
N LEU A 185 -14.66 -3.75 -15.00
CA LEU A 185 -13.21 -3.52 -15.05
C LEU A 185 -12.49 -4.14 -13.84
N LEU A 186 -13.14 -4.27 -12.69
CA LEU A 186 -12.53 -4.87 -11.50
C LEU A 186 -12.18 -6.35 -11.71
N ASP A 187 -12.89 -7.04 -12.60
CA ASP A 187 -12.66 -8.45 -12.93
C ASP A 187 -11.59 -8.64 -14.03
N TRP A 188 -11.07 -7.56 -14.60
CA TRP A 188 -10.07 -7.67 -15.67
C TRP A 188 -8.77 -8.27 -15.12
N PRO A 189 -8.23 -9.32 -15.78
CA PRO A 189 -7.04 -10.00 -15.31
C PRO A 189 -5.79 -9.15 -15.56
N ILE A 190 -4.87 -9.19 -14.60
CA ILE A 190 -3.53 -8.62 -14.75
C ILE A 190 -2.62 -9.73 -15.32
N PRO A 191 -2.04 -9.57 -16.53
CA PRO A 191 -1.31 -10.65 -17.18
C PRO A 191 -0.06 -11.12 -16.42
N GLN A 192 0.55 -10.25 -15.61
CA GLN A 192 1.77 -10.54 -14.83
C GLN A 192 1.47 -11.11 -13.42
N ALA A 193 0.20 -11.41 -13.13
CA ALA A 193 -0.24 -11.92 -11.84
C ALA A 193 0.64 -13.07 -11.34
N ASN A 194 1.03 -13.01 -10.07
CA ASN A 194 1.86 -14.04 -9.46
C ASN A 194 1.30 -14.39 -8.07
N LYS A 195 0.47 -15.43 -8.04
CA LYS A 195 -0.22 -15.91 -6.83
C LYS A 195 0.75 -16.35 -5.72
N THR A 196 1.98 -16.73 -6.06
CA THR A 196 3.00 -17.13 -5.08
C THR A 196 3.72 -15.92 -4.50
N LEU A 197 3.97 -14.89 -5.31
CA LEU A 197 4.70 -13.69 -4.91
C LEU A 197 3.81 -12.70 -4.16
N LEU A 198 2.53 -12.62 -4.51
CA LEU A 198 1.59 -11.65 -3.94
C LEU A 198 1.53 -11.70 -2.39
N PRO A 199 1.41 -12.87 -1.72
CA PRO A 199 1.39 -12.93 -0.26
C PRO A 199 2.70 -12.43 0.39
N LEU A 200 3.84 -12.67 -0.26
CA LEU A 200 5.15 -12.22 0.23
C LEU A 200 5.27 -10.69 0.14
N LEU A 201 4.82 -10.11 -0.98
CA LEU A 201 4.80 -8.66 -1.17
C LEU A 201 3.81 -7.98 -0.21
N GLN A 202 2.63 -8.57 -0.01
CA GLN A 202 1.64 -8.07 0.95
C GLN A 202 2.20 -8.07 2.37
N ARG A 203 2.83 -9.15 2.80
CA ARG A 203 3.49 -9.22 4.11
C ARG A 203 4.56 -8.14 4.24
N HIS A 204 5.42 -7.98 3.25
CA HIS A 204 6.47 -6.96 3.29
C HIS A 204 5.89 -5.53 3.32
N ALA A 205 4.84 -5.26 2.53
CA ALA A 205 4.13 -4.00 2.55
C ALA A 205 3.47 -3.74 3.92
N ASP A 206 2.89 -4.76 4.55
CA ASP A 206 2.36 -4.66 5.92
C ASP A 206 3.44 -4.31 6.94
N GLU A 207 4.61 -4.95 6.86
CA GLU A 207 5.75 -4.65 7.74
C GLU A 207 6.22 -3.20 7.56
N LEU A 208 6.30 -2.71 6.31
CA LEU A 208 6.62 -1.31 6.01
C LEU A 208 5.55 -0.35 6.52
N LEU A 209 4.27 -0.70 6.37
CA LEU A 209 3.15 0.17 6.76
C LEU A 209 3.13 0.34 8.28
N GLN A 210 3.36 -0.75 9.00
CA GLN A 210 3.49 -0.72 10.45
C GLN A 210 4.73 0.02 10.92
N ALA A 211 5.86 -0.08 10.20
CA ALA A 211 7.06 0.68 10.50
C ALA A 211 6.86 2.20 10.27
N ARG A 212 6.08 2.59 9.24
CA ARG A 212 5.77 3.99 8.92
C ARG A 212 4.79 4.61 9.92
N HIS A 213 3.78 3.85 10.36
CA HIS A 213 2.79 4.30 11.34
C HIS A 213 2.77 3.43 12.60
N PRO A 214 3.86 3.37 13.41
CA PRO A 214 3.88 2.53 14.60
C PRO A 214 2.73 2.88 15.54
N ARG A 215 2.33 4.16 15.59
CA ARG A 215 1.34 4.70 16.53
C ARG A 215 -0.12 4.46 16.11
N GLU A 216 -0.42 4.22 14.83
CA GLU A 216 -1.80 4.13 14.34
C GLU A 216 -2.37 2.70 14.35
N GLY A 217 -1.53 1.66 14.30
CA GLY A 217 -1.98 0.26 14.42
C GLY A 217 -2.48 -0.15 15.82
N GLY A 218 -2.51 0.78 16.77
CA GLY A 218 -2.79 0.49 18.17
C GLY A 218 -1.70 -0.37 18.83
N ILE A 219 -1.77 -0.51 20.15
CA ILE A 219 -0.77 -1.29 20.91
C ILE A 219 -0.72 -2.77 20.48
N VAL A 220 -1.83 -3.33 20.03
CA VAL A 220 -1.92 -4.75 19.62
C VAL A 220 -1.09 -5.01 18.34
N ALA A 221 -1.16 -4.13 17.33
CA ALA A 221 -0.36 -4.31 16.12
C ALA A 221 1.14 -4.11 16.40
N GLN A 222 1.49 -3.11 17.21
CA GLN A 222 2.89 -2.87 17.64
C GLN A 222 3.49 -4.11 18.31
N VAL A 223 2.73 -4.75 19.21
CA VAL A 223 3.17 -5.96 19.91
C VAL A 223 3.27 -7.15 18.96
N ARG A 224 2.29 -7.35 18.06
CA ARG A 224 2.34 -8.40 17.05
C ARG A 224 3.58 -8.27 16.17
N GLN A 225 3.93 -7.06 15.76
CA GLN A 225 5.10 -6.82 14.92
C GLN A 225 6.41 -7.08 15.65
N SER A 226 6.56 -6.58 16.88
CA SER A 226 7.74 -6.86 17.70
C SER A 226 7.89 -8.36 17.98
N ILE A 227 6.77 -9.08 18.18
CA ILE A 227 6.78 -10.55 18.27
C ILE A 227 7.34 -11.15 16.99
N SER A 228 6.75 -10.84 15.83
CA SER A 228 7.17 -11.38 14.53
C SER A 228 8.66 -11.15 14.24
N ASN A 229 9.17 -9.96 14.53
CA ASN A 229 10.59 -9.60 14.32
C ASN A 229 11.55 -10.41 15.21
N ARG A 230 11.09 -10.88 16.37
CA ARG A 230 11.90 -11.65 17.33
C ARG A 230 11.80 -13.16 17.14
N LEU A 231 10.78 -13.65 16.44
CA LEU A 231 10.68 -15.06 16.08
C LEU A 231 11.91 -15.45 15.22
N GLY A 232 12.47 -16.63 15.48
CA GLY A 232 13.72 -17.11 14.88
C GLY A 232 14.99 -16.73 15.65
N GLN A 233 14.91 -15.82 16.63
CA GLN A 233 16.06 -15.44 17.48
C GLN A 233 16.00 -16.08 18.88
N GLY A 234 14.98 -16.90 19.15
CA GLY A 234 14.76 -17.59 20.42
C GLY A 234 13.38 -17.31 21.03
N ALA A 235 13.26 -17.48 22.34
CA ALA A 235 12.00 -17.27 23.04
C ALA A 235 11.66 -15.78 23.16
N VAL A 236 10.45 -15.39 22.72
CA VAL A 236 9.98 -13.99 22.75
C VAL A 236 9.28 -13.67 24.07
N LYS A 237 9.97 -12.97 24.98
CA LYS A 237 9.42 -12.58 26.27
C LYS A 237 8.78 -11.19 26.21
N LEU A 238 7.77 -10.97 27.05
CA LEU A 238 7.11 -9.67 27.21
C LEU A 238 8.10 -8.54 27.48
N ALA A 239 9.15 -8.79 28.28
CA ALA A 239 10.17 -7.79 28.61
C ALA A 239 10.98 -7.34 27.39
N ASP A 240 11.17 -8.22 26.42
CA ASP A 240 11.89 -7.91 25.20
C ASP A 240 11.04 -7.07 24.25
N VAL A 241 9.75 -7.42 24.12
CA VAL A 241 8.78 -6.63 23.36
C VAL A 241 8.53 -5.26 24.00
N ALA A 242 8.46 -5.17 25.33
CA ALA A 242 8.34 -3.89 26.03
C ALA A 242 9.54 -2.98 25.74
N ARG A 243 10.74 -3.55 25.67
CA ARG A 243 11.98 -2.82 25.35
C ARG A 243 11.94 -2.25 23.93
N ASP A 244 11.50 -3.04 22.95
CA ASP A 244 11.39 -2.59 21.55
C ASP A 244 10.41 -1.43 21.38
N LEU A 245 9.36 -1.43 22.19
CA LEU A 245 8.32 -0.40 22.16
C LEU A 245 8.64 0.80 23.07
N HIS A 246 9.82 0.83 23.72
CA HIS A 246 10.20 1.84 24.71
C HIS A 246 9.19 2.00 25.85
N LEU A 247 8.62 0.88 26.31
CA LEU A 247 7.65 0.82 27.41
C LEU A 247 8.20 -0.01 28.57
N SER A 248 7.71 0.26 29.78
CA SER A 248 7.84 -0.73 30.86
C SER A 248 6.89 -1.91 30.62
N THR A 249 7.24 -3.09 31.12
CA THR A 249 6.37 -4.28 31.05
C THR A 249 4.99 -4.02 31.64
N ARG A 250 4.92 -3.28 32.74
CA ARG A 250 3.67 -2.85 33.39
C ARG A 250 2.82 -1.98 32.45
N THR A 251 3.42 -1.00 31.79
CA THR A 251 2.70 -0.11 30.86
C THR A 251 2.20 -0.90 29.65
N LEU A 252 3.01 -1.82 29.13
CA LEU A 252 2.64 -2.67 28.01
C LEU A 252 1.45 -3.59 28.36
N GLN A 253 1.51 -4.26 29.51
CA GLN A 253 0.41 -5.10 30.00
C GLN A 253 -0.87 -4.31 30.20
N ARG A 254 -0.78 -3.11 30.80
CA ARG A 254 -1.95 -2.24 30.98
C ARG A 254 -2.58 -1.88 29.64
N ARG A 255 -1.78 -1.42 28.67
CA ARG A 255 -2.31 -1.05 27.34
C ARG A 255 -2.93 -2.24 26.60
N LEU A 256 -2.33 -3.43 26.73
CA LEU A 256 -2.90 -4.66 26.16
C LEU A 256 -4.23 -5.04 26.83
N LEU A 257 -4.32 -4.90 28.16
CA LEU A 257 -5.56 -5.09 28.91
C LEU A 257 -6.64 -4.08 28.51
N ASP A 258 -6.28 -2.81 28.34
CA ASP A 258 -7.18 -1.75 27.87
C ASP A 258 -7.73 -2.07 26.46
N ALA A 259 -6.93 -2.77 25.64
CA ALA A 259 -7.32 -3.28 24.33
C ALA A 259 -8.03 -4.66 24.37
N GLY A 260 -8.27 -5.23 25.56
CA GLY A 260 -8.95 -6.51 25.75
C GLY A 260 -8.14 -7.76 25.36
N VAL A 261 -6.82 -7.64 25.24
CA VAL A 261 -5.94 -8.73 24.75
C VAL A 261 -4.87 -9.08 25.79
N ALA A 262 -4.63 -10.37 26.00
CA ALA A 262 -3.48 -10.84 26.79
C ALA A 262 -2.25 -11.05 25.89
N TYR A 263 -1.05 -10.70 26.37
CA TYR A 263 0.20 -10.89 25.62
C TYR A 263 0.38 -12.34 25.14
N GLN A 264 0.13 -13.33 26.00
CA GLN A 264 0.29 -14.73 25.65
C GLN A 264 -0.66 -15.14 24.52
N ALA A 265 -1.91 -14.68 24.56
CA ALA A 265 -2.88 -14.93 23.49
C ALA A 265 -2.43 -14.31 22.16
N LEU A 266 -1.85 -13.11 22.19
CA LEU A 266 -1.33 -12.44 21.00
C LEU A 266 -0.08 -13.14 20.43
N LEU A 267 0.82 -13.61 21.31
CA LEU A 267 1.97 -14.42 20.92
C LEU A 267 1.56 -15.74 20.29
N ASP A 268 0.60 -16.43 20.88
CA ASP A 268 0.11 -17.72 20.38
C ASP A 268 -0.65 -17.56 19.07
N ALA A 269 -1.49 -16.53 18.92
CA ALA A 269 -2.17 -16.22 17.67
C ALA A 269 -1.18 -15.91 16.54
N THR A 270 -0.14 -15.11 16.82
CA THR A 270 0.90 -14.77 15.84
C THR A 270 1.68 -16.02 15.42
N ARG A 271 2.05 -16.88 16.38
CA ARG A 271 2.72 -18.15 16.11
C ARG A 271 1.84 -19.11 15.31
N HIS A 272 0.54 -19.18 15.63
CA HIS A 272 -0.41 -20.06 14.96
C HIS A 272 -0.59 -19.67 13.49
N GLU A 273 -0.83 -18.39 13.20
CA GLU A 273 -0.94 -17.88 11.83
C GLU A 273 0.32 -18.23 11.01
N LEU A 274 1.50 -17.94 11.56
CA LEU A 274 2.77 -18.25 10.90
C LEU A 274 2.99 -19.77 10.74
N ALA A 275 2.62 -20.58 11.74
CA ALA A 275 2.71 -22.03 11.66
C ALA A 275 1.84 -22.59 10.53
N CYS A 276 0.59 -22.16 10.46
CA CYS A 276 -0.33 -22.56 9.39
C CYS A 276 0.22 -22.17 8.02
N HIS A 277 0.77 -20.97 7.89
CA HIS A 277 1.44 -20.52 6.67
C HIS A 277 2.62 -21.43 6.29
N TYR A 278 3.62 -21.58 7.17
CA TYR A 278 4.82 -22.37 6.86
C TYR A 278 4.52 -23.84 6.57
N LEU A 279 3.55 -24.43 7.27
CA LEU A 279 3.14 -25.80 7.02
C LEU A 279 2.46 -25.98 5.66
N ALA A 280 1.72 -24.98 5.19
CA ALA A 280 1.04 -25.01 3.90
C ALA A 280 1.98 -24.67 2.72
N THR A 281 2.84 -23.67 2.86
CA THR A 281 3.58 -23.07 1.74
C THR A 281 5.02 -23.57 1.56
N SER A 282 5.59 -24.24 2.57
CA SER A 282 7.01 -24.64 2.56
C SER A 282 7.22 -26.13 2.78
N ALA A 283 8.33 -26.67 2.29
CA ALA A 283 8.82 -28.03 2.59
C ALA A 283 9.67 -28.13 3.86
N MET A 284 9.77 -27.04 4.63
CA MET A 284 10.59 -26.95 5.84
C MET A 284 10.24 -28.11 6.82
N PRO A 285 11.23 -28.80 7.42
CA PRO A 285 10.97 -29.78 8.48
C PRO A 285 10.12 -29.19 9.61
N ILE A 286 9.18 -29.97 10.15
CA ILE A 286 8.26 -29.51 11.21
C ILE A 286 9.04 -29.01 12.45
N ALA A 287 10.17 -29.65 12.76
CA ALA A 287 11.06 -29.22 13.83
C ALA A 287 11.63 -27.82 13.57
N GLU A 288 12.10 -27.54 12.35
CA GLU A 288 12.61 -26.22 11.94
C GLU A 288 11.53 -25.14 12.00
N VAL A 289 10.28 -25.46 11.60
CA VAL A 289 9.14 -24.56 11.79
C VAL A 289 8.95 -24.23 13.27
N GLY A 290 9.05 -25.21 14.16
CA GLY A 290 8.98 -24.99 15.61
C GLY A 290 10.06 -24.04 16.12
N TYR A 291 11.31 -24.25 15.71
CA TYR A 291 12.44 -23.38 16.09
C TYR A 291 12.26 -21.94 15.57
N LEU A 292 11.83 -21.79 14.31
CA LEU A 292 11.57 -20.49 13.70
C LEU A 292 10.45 -19.74 14.43
N LEU A 293 9.47 -20.45 14.99
CA LEU A 293 8.41 -19.88 15.83
C LEU A 293 8.84 -19.66 17.30
N GLY A 294 10.13 -19.79 17.60
CA GLY A 294 10.71 -19.51 18.91
C GLY A 294 10.42 -20.58 19.97
N TYR A 295 10.07 -21.82 19.56
CA TYR A 295 10.06 -22.96 20.46
C TYR A 295 11.47 -23.54 20.61
N GLN A 296 11.84 -23.88 21.83
CA GLN A 296 13.14 -24.53 22.10
C GLN A 296 13.11 -26.04 21.83
N GLU A 297 11.91 -26.64 21.85
CA GLU A 297 11.72 -28.07 21.68
C GLU A 297 10.62 -28.33 20.63
N PRO A 298 10.87 -29.19 19.62
CA PRO A 298 9.86 -29.53 18.61
C PRO A 298 8.58 -30.13 19.20
N THR A 299 8.68 -30.83 20.32
CA THR A 299 7.54 -31.40 21.06
C THR A 299 6.61 -30.31 21.59
N ALA A 300 7.16 -29.21 22.11
CA ALA A 300 6.38 -28.08 22.60
C ALA A 300 5.59 -27.39 21.48
N PHE A 301 6.22 -27.21 20.31
CA PHE A 301 5.51 -26.72 19.12
C PHE A 301 4.39 -27.67 18.70
N HIS A 302 4.65 -28.98 18.66
CA HIS A 302 3.65 -29.97 18.26
C HIS A 302 2.42 -29.96 19.18
N HIS A 303 2.63 -29.84 20.50
CA HIS A 303 1.54 -29.72 21.48
C HIS A 303 0.73 -28.44 21.29
N ALA A 304 1.40 -27.28 21.15
CA ALA A 304 0.74 -26.00 20.94
C ALA A 304 -0.07 -25.98 19.63
N PHE A 305 0.52 -26.47 18.53
CA PHE A 305 -0.16 -26.53 17.24
C PHE A 305 -1.40 -27.44 17.28
N LYS A 306 -1.31 -28.59 17.95
CA LYS A 306 -2.45 -29.48 18.15
C LYS A 306 -3.56 -28.82 18.97
N GLN A 307 -3.20 -28.02 19.97
CA GLN A 307 -4.17 -27.28 20.77
C GLN A 307 -4.89 -26.20 19.94
N TRP A 308 -4.19 -25.50 19.04
CA TRP A 308 -4.78 -24.46 18.19
C TRP A 308 -5.65 -25.03 17.07
N GLN A 309 -5.15 -26.06 16.37
CA GLN A 309 -5.76 -26.57 15.13
C GLN A 309 -6.59 -27.85 15.32
N GLY A 310 -6.58 -28.44 16.52
CA GLY A 310 -7.22 -29.73 16.82
C GLY A 310 -6.47 -30.95 16.26
N GLN A 311 -5.45 -30.75 15.44
CA GLN A 311 -4.67 -31.81 14.79
C GLN A 311 -3.18 -31.49 14.74
N GLY A 312 -2.34 -32.52 14.57
CA GLY A 312 -0.88 -32.35 14.53
C GLY A 312 -0.40 -31.60 13.28
N PRO A 313 0.74 -30.89 13.35
CA PRO A 313 1.29 -30.10 12.25
C PRO A 313 1.57 -30.93 10.97
N GLY A 314 1.96 -32.20 11.12
CA GLY A 314 2.17 -33.09 9.98
C GLY A 314 0.88 -33.48 9.26
N GLN A 315 -0.17 -33.77 10.03
CA GLN A 315 -1.51 -34.06 9.48
C GLN A 315 -2.09 -32.82 8.78
N TYR A 316 -1.94 -31.65 9.39
CA TYR A 316 -2.33 -30.38 8.78
C TYR A 316 -1.64 -30.12 7.45
N ARG A 317 -0.32 -30.30 7.38
CA ARG A 317 0.45 -30.17 6.13
C ARG A 317 -0.03 -31.12 5.03
N ALA A 318 -0.31 -32.38 5.37
CA ALA A 318 -0.77 -33.36 4.40
C ALA A 318 -2.13 -32.98 3.81
N GLN A 319 -3.06 -32.48 4.64
CA GLN A 319 -4.39 -32.05 4.20
C GLN A 319 -4.34 -30.80 3.33
N THR A 320 -3.57 -29.78 3.73
CA THR A 320 -3.47 -28.53 2.97
C THR A 320 -2.84 -28.73 1.60
N ARG A 321 -1.88 -29.65 1.47
CA ARG A 321 -1.23 -30.00 0.19
C ARG A 321 -2.03 -30.94 -0.71
N ALA A 322 -2.98 -31.69 -0.15
CA ALA A 322 -3.88 -32.52 -0.94
C ALA A 322 -5.07 -31.73 -1.51
N SER A 323 -5.31 -30.51 -0.98
CA SER A 323 -6.46 -29.67 -1.31
C SER A 323 -6.13 -28.47 -2.21
N GLY A 324 -4.87 -28.34 -2.66
CA GLY A 324 -4.38 -27.28 -3.55
C GLY A 324 -3.56 -27.86 -4.68
#